data_AF-A0A0R0CT39-F1
#
_entry.id   AF-A0A0R0CT39-F1
#
_cell.length_a   1.000
_cell.length_b   1.000
_cell.length_c   1.000
_cell.angle_alpha   90.00
_cell.angle_beta   90.00
_cell.angle_gamma   90.00
#
_symmetry.space_group_name_H-M   'P 1'
#
loop_
_entity.id
_entity.type
_entity.pdbx_description
1 polymer ?
#
loop_
_entity_poly.entity_id
_entity_poly.type
_entity_poly.pdbx_seq_one_letter_code
_entity_poly.pdbx_strand_id
1 'polypeptide(L)'
;MPISLQPQNMLGHWTDSTPRTCEFQHGSTLILVEYVDAYPMERKLAAAQQTINDAFAEVPCALTFASAVSAARHPAFWKHANRIALRQSLLNVFSIRYVPDSDQPIYDISWNPGFQPESSLAYSENWVEEMVEVHTPDDHEFIHVKRICKNQYQLLD
;
A
#
# COMPACT_ATOMS: atom_id res chain seq x y z
N MET A 1 2.16 19.37 -1.23
CA MET A 1 2.50 19.91 0.11
C MET A 1 3.32 18.86 0.82
N PRO A 2 4.38 19.22 1.57
CA PRO A 2 5.15 18.25 2.32
C PRO A 2 4.30 17.66 3.46
N ILE A 3 4.45 16.36 3.68
CA ILE A 3 3.79 15.64 4.78
C ILE A 3 4.51 15.99 6.08
N SER A 4 3.76 16.36 7.11
CA SER A 4 4.30 16.77 8.41
C SER A 4 3.82 15.85 9.53
N LEU A 5 4.74 15.08 10.11
CA LEU A 5 4.53 14.12 11.20
C LEU A 5 4.78 14.78 12.57
N GLN A 6 4.43 16.06 12.71
CA GLN A 6 4.51 16.77 13.99
C GLN A 6 3.37 16.34 14.92
N PRO A 7 3.58 16.23 16.24
CA PRO A 7 2.55 15.79 17.17
C PRO A 7 1.23 16.56 17.07
N GLN A 8 1.26 17.86 16.75
CA GLN A 8 0.05 18.67 16.54
C GLN A 8 -0.82 18.25 15.35
N ASN A 9 -0.27 17.48 14.40
CA ASN A 9 -0.98 16.96 13.22
C ASN A 9 -1.42 15.50 13.42
N MET A 10 -1.15 14.91 14.59
CA MET A 10 -1.49 13.54 14.91
C MET A 10 -3.00 13.40 15.04
N LEU A 11 -3.57 12.38 14.41
CA LEU A 11 -4.98 12.05 14.49
C LEU A 11 -5.30 11.17 15.69
N GLY A 12 -4.38 10.25 16.01
CA GLY A 12 -4.55 9.29 17.09
C GLY A 12 -3.22 8.92 17.74
N HIS A 13 -3.26 8.68 19.04
CA HIS A 13 -2.11 8.23 19.81
C HIS A 13 -2.50 7.01 20.64
N TRP A 14 -2.10 5.83 20.18
CA TRP A 14 -2.43 4.55 20.77
C TRP A 14 -1.34 4.15 21.77
N THR A 15 -1.54 4.47 23.05
CA THR A 15 -0.56 4.23 24.12
C THR A 15 -0.75 2.90 24.85
N ASP A 16 -1.93 2.30 24.74
CA ASP A 16 -2.30 1.07 25.45
C ASP A 16 -1.93 -0.20 24.66
N SER A 17 -1.31 -0.04 23.49
CA SER A 17 -0.78 -1.13 22.66
C SER A 17 0.74 -1.23 22.76
N THR A 18 1.28 -2.42 22.49
CA THR A 18 2.72 -2.61 22.26
C THR A 18 2.93 -3.20 20.86
N PRO A 19 3.59 -2.48 19.94
CA PRO A 19 4.15 -1.14 20.12
C PRO A 19 3.07 -0.04 20.27
N ARG A 20 3.49 1.10 20.83
CA ARG A 20 2.64 2.31 20.87
C ARG A 20 2.69 2.96 19.49
N THR A 21 1.58 3.57 19.07
CA THR A 21 1.44 4.02 17.68
C THR A 21 0.94 5.46 17.60
N CYS A 22 1.66 6.27 16.82
CA CYS A 22 1.20 7.59 16.38
C CYS A 22 0.54 7.45 15.01
N GLU A 23 -0.68 7.94 14.87
CA GLU A 23 -1.48 7.87 13.66
C GLU A 23 -1.61 9.25 13.01
N PHE A 24 -1.36 9.29 11.70
CA PHE A 24 -1.58 10.46 10.85
C PHE A 24 -2.30 10.02 9.56
N GLN A 25 -2.76 10.98 8.77
CA GLN A 25 -3.35 10.72 7.47
C GLN A 25 -2.89 11.74 6.45
N HIS A 26 -2.63 11.28 5.23
CA HIS A 26 -2.42 12.15 4.08
C HIS A 26 -3.29 11.67 2.91
N GLY A 27 -4.24 12.50 2.49
CA GLY A 27 -5.28 12.06 1.55
C GLY A 27 -6.13 10.95 2.16
N SER A 28 -6.18 9.80 1.50
CA SER A 28 -6.87 8.59 1.98
C SER A 28 -5.94 7.55 2.62
N THR A 29 -4.63 7.81 2.69
CA THR A 29 -3.63 6.86 3.19
C THR A 29 -3.23 7.19 4.62
N LEU A 30 -3.29 6.19 5.50
CA LEU A 30 -2.82 6.30 6.88
C LEU A 30 -1.30 6.27 6.95
N ILE A 31 -0.74 6.92 7.97
CA ILE A 31 0.68 6.86 8.29
C ILE A 31 0.76 6.46 9.75
N LEU A 32 1.37 5.31 10.01
CA LEU A 32 1.47 4.74 11.35
C LEU A 32 2.93 4.74 11.77
N VAL A 33 3.27 5.46 12.83
CA VAL A 33 4.63 5.49 13.38
C VAL A 33 4.61 4.79 14.72
N GLU A 34 5.20 3.59 14.75
CA GLU A 34 5.28 2.75 15.94
C GLU A 34 6.55 3.02 16.71
N TYR A 35 6.45 2.97 18.04
CA TYR A 35 7.55 3.24 18.93
C TYR A 35 7.46 2.39 20.21
N VAL A 36 8.63 2.17 20.83
CA VAL A 36 8.81 1.44 22.10
C VAL A 36 9.81 2.21 22.96
N ASP A 37 10.00 1.84 24.24
CA ASP A 37 10.92 2.60 25.10
C ASP A 37 12.37 2.61 24.57
N ALA A 38 12.82 1.53 23.93
CA ALA A 38 14.13 1.45 23.28
C ALA A 38 14.28 2.39 22.07
N TYR A 39 13.16 2.76 21.45
CA TYR A 39 13.10 3.64 20.27
C TYR A 39 11.97 4.66 20.49
N PRO A 40 12.23 5.74 21.26
CA PRO A 40 11.17 6.63 21.74
C PRO A 40 10.46 7.38 20.60
N MET A 41 9.23 7.83 20.88
CA MET A 41 8.33 8.49 19.93
C MET A 41 9.01 9.58 19.10
N GLU A 42 9.70 10.52 19.75
CA GLU A 42 10.35 11.66 19.09
C GLU A 42 11.40 11.22 18.07
N ARG A 43 12.18 10.18 18.41
CA ARG A 43 13.18 9.59 17.52
C ARG A 43 12.50 8.95 16.31
N LYS A 44 11.44 8.18 16.52
CA LYS A 44 10.73 7.49 15.42
C LYS A 44 9.99 8.47 14.51
N LEU A 45 9.35 9.50 15.06
CA LEU A 45 8.73 10.56 14.27
C LEU A 45 9.77 11.33 13.43
N ALA A 46 10.92 11.67 14.02
CA ALA A 46 12.00 12.34 13.30
C ALA A 46 12.57 11.48 12.16
N ALA A 47 12.76 10.18 12.39
CA ALA A 47 13.22 9.24 11.37
C ALA A 47 12.19 9.07 10.24
N ALA A 48 10.91 8.87 10.58
CA ALA A 48 9.84 8.77 9.60
C ALA A 48 9.70 10.05 8.76
N GLN A 49 9.83 11.22 9.39
CA GLN A 49 9.74 12.52 8.73
C GLN A 49 10.79 12.70 7.62
N GLN A 50 11.96 12.07 7.73
CA GLN A 50 13.01 12.14 6.71
C GLN A 50 12.63 11.42 5.42
N THR A 51 11.82 10.36 5.50
CA THR A 51 11.56 9.46 4.35
C THR A 51 10.11 9.51 3.86
N ILE A 52 9.17 10.07 4.62
CA ILE A 52 7.75 9.99 4.32
C ILE A 52 7.35 10.58 2.96
N ASN A 53 7.95 11.71 2.56
CA ASN A 53 7.64 12.31 1.26
C ASN A 53 8.11 11.42 0.10
N ASP A 54 9.30 10.82 0.23
CA ASP A 54 9.83 9.87 -0.75
C ASP A 54 8.97 8.60 -0.77
N ALA A 55 8.58 8.10 0.41
CA ALA A 55 7.72 6.92 0.53
C ALA A 55 6.38 7.12 -0.18
N PHE A 56 5.76 8.29 -0.05
CA PHE A 56 4.54 8.64 -0.77
C PHE A 56 4.75 8.82 -2.27
N ALA A 57 5.85 9.47 -2.68
CA ALA A 57 6.19 9.61 -4.10
C ALA A 57 6.42 8.24 -4.79
N GLU A 58 6.85 7.25 -4.01
CA GLU A 58 7.13 5.88 -4.45
C GLU A 58 5.89 4.96 -4.42
N VAL A 59 4.70 5.44 -4.00
CA VAL A 59 3.46 4.64 -3.98
C VAL A 59 3.15 3.94 -5.32
N PRO A 60 3.25 4.59 -6.51
CA PRO A 60 3.03 3.89 -7.78
C PRO A 60 3.99 2.71 -8.01
N CYS A 61 5.24 2.84 -7.56
CA CYS A 61 6.24 1.78 -7.66
C CYS A 61 5.94 0.63 -6.68
N ALA A 62 5.56 0.95 -5.43
CA ALA A 62 5.15 -0.05 -4.45
C ALA A 62 3.90 -0.83 -4.93
N LEU A 63 2.92 -0.15 -5.51
CA LEU A 63 1.74 -0.79 -6.12
C LEU A 63 2.10 -1.68 -7.32
N THR A 64 3.07 -1.28 -8.14
CA THR A 64 3.56 -2.10 -9.26
C THR A 64 4.23 -3.38 -8.75
N PHE A 65 5.07 -3.26 -7.71
CA PHE A 65 5.69 -4.41 -7.05
C PHE A 65 4.63 -5.35 -6.45
N ALA A 66 3.67 -4.80 -5.70
CA ALA A 66 2.58 -5.56 -5.11
C ALA A 66 1.68 -6.23 -6.16
N SER A 67 1.45 -5.58 -7.31
CA SER A 67 0.70 -6.16 -8.44
C SER A 67 1.42 -7.39 -9.00
N ALA A 68 2.75 -7.36 -9.11
CA ALA A 68 3.52 -8.53 -9.55
C ALA A 68 3.44 -9.68 -8.53
N VAL A 69 3.51 -9.37 -7.23
CA VAL A 69 3.32 -10.36 -6.15
C VAL A 69 1.91 -10.95 -6.21
N SER A 70 0.88 -10.11 -6.31
CA SER A 70 -0.53 -10.54 -6.43
C SER A 70 -0.75 -11.38 -7.68
N ALA A 71 -0.13 -11.04 -8.81
CA ALA A 71 -0.20 -11.81 -10.05
C ALA A 71 0.40 -13.22 -9.92
N ALA A 72 1.45 -13.38 -9.11
CA ALA A 72 1.99 -14.69 -8.80
C ALA A 72 1.07 -15.52 -7.89
N ARG A 73 0.34 -14.88 -6.97
CA ARG A 73 -0.62 -15.54 -6.06
C ARG A 73 -1.96 -15.87 -6.72
N HIS A 74 -2.44 -14.99 -7.62
CA HIS A 74 -3.74 -15.06 -8.29
C HIS A 74 -3.62 -15.01 -9.82
N PRO A 75 -2.90 -15.96 -10.45
CA PRO A 75 -2.58 -15.88 -11.88
C PRO A 75 -3.81 -15.90 -12.78
N ALA A 76 -4.87 -16.63 -12.40
CA ALA A 76 -6.11 -16.67 -13.18
C ALA A 76 -6.84 -15.32 -13.19
N PHE A 77 -6.91 -14.66 -12.03
CA PHE A 77 -7.51 -13.32 -11.90
C PHE A 77 -6.75 -12.30 -12.74
N TRP A 78 -5.43 -12.21 -12.57
CA TRP A 78 -4.62 -11.24 -13.30
C TRP A 78 -4.58 -11.54 -14.81
N LYS A 79 -4.62 -12.81 -15.22
CA LYS A 79 -4.77 -13.18 -16.64
C LYS A 79 -6.08 -12.64 -17.22
N HIS A 80 -7.18 -12.70 -16.45
CA HIS A 80 -8.48 -12.16 -16.87
C HIS A 80 -8.49 -10.62 -16.87
N ALA A 81 -8.03 -10.00 -15.79
CA ALA A 81 -8.04 -8.54 -15.62
C ALA A 81 -7.16 -7.83 -16.66
N ASN A 82 -5.99 -8.39 -16.99
CA ASN A 82 -5.06 -7.80 -17.96
C ASN A 82 -5.56 -7.85 -19.42
N ARG A 83 -6.72 -8.45 -19.68
CA ARG A 83 -7.33 -8.45 -21.03
C ARG A 83 -7.88 -7.09 -21.42
N ILE A 84 -8.15 -6.22 -20.45
CA ILE A 84 -8.68 -4.88 -20.67
C ILE A 84 -7.78 -3.84 -20.02
N ALA A 85 -7.74 -2.65 -20.60
CA ALA A 85 -7.05 -1.51 -20.00
C ALA A 85 -7.96 -0.90 -18.92
N LEU A 86 -7.66 -1.21 -17.67
CA LEU A 86 -8.38 -0.66 -16.52
C LEU A 86 -8.03 0.82 -16.32
N ARG A 87 -9.03 1.62 -15.97
CA ARG A 87 -8.90 3.05 -15.68
C ARG A 87 -8.51 3.29 -14.22
N GLN A 88 -8.84 2.36 -13.34
CA GLN A 88 -8.54 2.38 -11.92
C GLN A 88 -7.50 1.32 -11.54
N SER A 89 -6.72 1.59 -10.50
CA SER A 89 -5.86 0.59 -9.89
C SER A 89 -6.69 -0.44 -9.12
N LEU A 90 -6.41 -1.73 -9.34
CA LEU A 90 -7.01 -2.84 -8.60
C LEU A 90 -6.52 -2.91 -7.15
N LEU A 91 -5.29 -2.44 -6.89
CA LEU A 91 -4.69 -2.39 -5.56
C LEU A 91 -4.60 -0.95 -5.07
N ASN A 92 -4.67 -0.78 -3.75
CA ASN A 92 -4.53 0.50 -3.07
C ASN A 92 -3.62 0.40 -1.84
N VAL A 93 -2.88 1.47 -1.53
CA VAL A 93 -2.12 1.58 -0.27
C VAL A 93 -3.05 2.10 0.82
N PHE A 94 -3.30 1.28 1.82
CA PHE A 94 -4.11 1.65 2.98
C PHE A 94 -3.27 2.41 4.01
N SER A 95 -2.04 1.95 4.24
CA SER A 95 -1.16 2.56 5.22
C SER A 95 0.32 2.50 4.81
N ILE A 96 1.09 3.47 5.30
CA ILE A 96 2.54 3.45 5.32
C ILE A 96 2.98 3.39 6.79
N ARG A 97 3.53 2.25 7.20
CA ARG A 97 3.92 1.98 8.58
C ARG A 97 5.43 2.10 8.79
N TYR A 98 5.80 2.65 9.93
CA TYR A 98 7.17 2.69 10.44
C TYR A 98 7.23 1.87 11.73
N VAL A 99 7.73 0.65 11.63
CA VAL A 99 7.89 -0.25 12.78
C VAL A 99 9.10 0.15 13.64
N PRO A 100 9.15 -0.20 14.94
CA PRO A 100 10.18 0.32 15.84
C PRO A 100 11.62 -0.04 15.41
N ASP A 101 11.82 -1.26 14.93
CA ASP A 101 13.11 -1.86 14.55
C ASP A 101 13.56 -1.55 13.12
N SER A 102 12.80 -0.75 12.36
CA SER A 102 13.12 -0.36 10.99
C SER A 102 12.99 1.14 10.79
N ASP A 103 13.97 1.75 10.13
CA ASP A 103 13.87 3.14 9.67
C ASP A 103 13.24 3.26 8.28
N GLN A 104 13.03 2.13 7.61
CA GLN A 104 12.34 2.09 6.32
C GLN A 104 10.85 1.78 6.50
N PRO A 105 9.98 2.41 5.68
CA PRO A 105 8.54 2.18 5.72
C PRO A 105 8.14 0.82 5.16
N ILE A 106 6.97 0.38 5.59
CA ILE A 106 6.24 -0.77 5.06
C ILE A 106 4.92 -0.25 4.48
N TYR A 107 4.62 -0.60 3.24
CA TYR A 107 3.34 -0.33 2.61
C TYR A 107 2.38 -1.49 2.90
N ASP A 108 1.22 -1.19 3.47
CA ASP A 108 0.12 -2.13 3.59
C ASP A 108 -0.81 -1.95 2.38
N ILE A 109 -0.79 -2.92 1.48
CA ILE A 109 -1.49 -2.87 0.19
C ILE A 109 -2.53 -3.97 0.15
N SER A 110 -3.73 -3.65 -0.32
CA SER A 110 -4.78 -4.66 -0.57
C SER A 110 -5.65 -4.21 -1.75
N TRP A 111 -6.70 -4.98 -2.05
CA TRP A 111 -7.67 -4.64 -3.08
C TRP A 111 -8.28 -3.26 -2.82
N ASN A 112 -8.43 -2.49 -3.88
CA ASN A 112 -8.97 -1.14 -3.81
C ASN A 112 -10.48 -1.19 -3.52
N PRO A 113 -10.94 -0.78 -2.33
CA PRO A 113 -12.35 -0.87 -1.96
C PRO A 113 -13.21 0.14 -2.74
N GLY A 114 -12.59 1.16 -3.33
CA GLY A 114 -13.25 2.13 -4.20
C GLY A 114 -13.36 1.68 -5.65
N PHE A 115 -12.77 0.53 -6.01
CA PHE A 115 -12.78 0.05 -7.39
C PHE A 115 -14.21 -0.22 -7.85
N GLN A 116 -14.67 0.57 -8.82
CA GLN A 116 -15.92 0.29 -9.51
C GLN A 116 -15.67 -0.75 -10.61
N PRO A 117 -16.49 -1.81 -10.73
CA PRO A 117 -16.34 -2.80 -11.78
C PRO A 117 -16.20 -2.16 -13.17
N GLU A 118 -15.20 -2.63 -13.91
CA GLU A 118 -14.92 -2.12 -15.25
C GLU A 118 -15.14 -3.22 -16.27
N SER A 119 -15.72 -2.85 -17.41
CA SER A 119 -15.91 -3.74 -18.54
C SER A 119 -15.46 -3.13 -19.86
N SER A 120 -14.93 -3.98 -20.73
CA SER A 120 -14.53 -3.61 -22.09
C SER A 120 -14.50 -4.86 -22.98
N LEU A 121 -14.57 -4.65 -24.29
CA LEU A 121 -14.35 -5.72 -25.27
C LEU A 121 -12.88 -6.14 -25.26
N ALA A 122 -12.64 -7.45 -25.28
CA ALA A 122 -11.33 -8.04 -25.50
C ALA A 122 -11.48 -9.35 -26.29
N TYR A 123 -10.41 -9.74 -26.98
CA TYR A 123 -10.38 -11.02 -27.67
C TYR A 123 -10.04 -12.14 -26.68
N SER A 124 -10.73 -13.27 -26.78
CA SER A 124 -10.36 -14.53 -26.12
C SER A 124 -9.16 -15.18 -26.84
N GLU A 125 -8.62 -16.25 -26.26
CA GLU A 125 -7.54 -17.03 -26.88
C GLU A 125 -7.92 -17.61 -28.25
N ASN A 126 -9.22 -17.79 -28.50
CA ASN A 126 -9.76 -18.29 -29.77
C ASN A 126 -10.13 -17.15 -30.75
N TRP A 127 -9.66 -15.92 -30.51
CA TRP A 127 -9.96 -14.74 -31.33
C TRP A 127 -11.44 -14.38 -31.41
N VAL A 128 -12.23 -14.82 -30.44
CA VAL A 128 -13.62 -14.39 -30.29
C VAL A 128 -13.64 -13.13 -29.44
N GLU A 129 -14.23 -12.05 -29.97
CA GLU A 129 -14.48 -10.83 -29.20
C GLU A 129 -15.57 -11.09 -28.16
N GLU A 130 -15.29 -10.76 -26.91
CA GLU A 130 -16.22 -10.92 -25.80
C GLU A 130 -16.13 -9.75 -24.83
N MET A 131 -17.21 -9.54 -24.08
CA MET A 131 -17.20 -8.57 -22.98
C MET A 131 -16.45 -9.17 -21.80
N VAL A 132 -15.38 -8.50 -21.38
CA VAL A 132 -14.66 -8.82 -20.14
C VAL A 132 -15.11 -7.86 -19.07
N GLU A 133 -15.50 -8.39 -17.91
CA GLU A 133 -15.84 -7.63 -16.71
C GLU A 133 -14.86 -7.99 -15.60
N VAL A 134 -14.34 -6.99 -14.91
CA VAL A 134 -13.36 -7.15 -13.83
C VAL A 134 -13.96 -6.61 -12.54
N HIS A 135 -13.93 -7.45 -11.51
CA HIS A 135 -14.23 -7.11 -10.12
C HIS A 135 -12.99 -7.36 -9.27
N THR A 136 -12.79 -6.58 -8.20
CA THR A 136 -11.84 -6.99 -7.17
C THR A 136 -12.34 -8.26 -6.47
N PRO A 137 -11.45 -9.17 -6.06
CA PRO A 137 -11.82 -10.28 -5.18
C PRO A 137 -12.49 -9.81 -3.88
N ASP A 138 -13.33 -10.66 -3.29
CA ASP A 138 -13.99 -10.41 -2.00
C ASP A 138 -13.06 -10.67 -0.80
N ASP A 139 -11.87 -11.23 -1.03
CA ASP A 139 -10.92 -11.43 0.04
C ASP A 139 -10.28 -10.10 0.51
N HIS A 140 -9.68 -10.15 1.69
CA HIS A 140 -8.98 -9.02 2.28
C HIS A 140 -7.51 -9.36 2.43
N GLU A 141 -6.92 -9.97 1.39
CA GLU A 141 -5.50 -10.28 1.42
C GLU A 141 -4.68 -8.98 1.44
N PHE A 142 -3.83 -8.85 2.46
CA PHE A 142 -2.85 -7.78 2.53
C PHE A 142 -1.49 -8.26 2.02
N ILE A 143 -0.87 -7.41 1.21
CA ILE A 143 0.50 -7.53 0.74
C ILE A 143 1.31 -6.48 1.48
N HIS A 144 2.23 -6.93 2.31
CA HIS A 144 3.12 -6.07 3.07
C HIS A 144 4.43 -5.88 2.32
N VAL A 145 4.69 -4.67 1.86
CA VAL A 145 5.88 -4.36 1.05
C VAL A 145 6.82 -3.47 1.84
N LYS A 146 7.99 -3.97 2.23
CA LYS A 146 9.02 -3.18 2.87
C LYS A 146 9.85 -2.45 1.83
N ARG A 147 10.04 -1.14 2.03
CA ARG A 147 11.05 -0.38 1.28
C ARG A 147 12.44 -0.73 1.80
N ILE A 148 13.39 -1.04 0.93
CA ILE A 148 14.80 -1.23 1.32
C ILE A 148 15.58 0.05 1.06
N CYS A 149 15.45 0.58 -0.15
CA CYS A 149 15.94 1.88 -0.55
C CYS A 149 15.08 2.41 -1.71
N LYS A 150 15.48 3.53 -2.33
CA LYS A 150 14.72 4.16 -3.41
C LYS A 150 14.38 3.16 -4.52
N ASN A 151 13.08 2.96 -4.76
CA ASN A 151 12.54 2.05 -5.76
C ASN A 151 12.95 0.57 -5.61
N GLN A 152 13.42 0.16 -4.42
CA GLN A 152 13.77 -1.23 -4.13
C GLN A 152 12.95 -1.75 -2.96
N TYR A 153 12.31 -2.90 -3.16
CA TYR A 153 11.28 -3.42 -2.28
C TYR A 153 11.52 -4.89 -1.93
N GLN A 154 11.01 -5.28 -0.78
CA GLN A 154 10.98 -6.65 -0.29
C GLN A 154 9.57 -6.99 0.15
N LEU A 155 9.10 -8.17 -0.23
CA LEU A 155 7.88 -8.75 0.32
C LEU A 155 8.14 -9.19 1.77
N LEU A 156 7.25 -8.81 2.67
CA LEU A 156 7.19 -9.38 4.02
C LEU A 156 6.12 -10.47 4.02
N ASP A 157 6.45 -11.62 4.61
CA ASP A 157 5.54 -12.75 4.80
C ASP A 157 4.64 -12.56 6.03
#